data_AF-A0A4R6P4U9-F1
#
_entry.id   AF-A0A4R6P4U9-F1
#
_cell.length_a   1.000
_cell.length_b   1.000
_cell.length_c   1.000
_cell.angle_alpha   90.00
_cell.angle_beta   90.00
_cell.angle_gamma   90.00
#
_symmetry.space_group_name_H-M   'P 1'
#
loop_
_entity.id
_entity.type
_entity.pdbx_description
1 polymer ?
#
loop_
_entity_poly.entity_id
_entity_poly.type
_entity_poly.pdbx_seq_one_letter_code
_entity_poly.pdbx_strand_id
1 'polypeptide(L)'
;MQWLKKLFKIPPKHESEPTSDAFSLNDDSFRANQDIIKGVQFTATLQIRTPLSVLKHHGEIYEGPPSEAPKYGSQKDGIWVFVTDSEDQQLSYESKHASDIGPVEPAYYLPFLLEFRSVVESSFDHDEQIQKLYQLSERSKDFKTIWQKLTSHYDDFPHSYFYDQFTALPGIGLKTAQTLYENGFKSVEQIKAASISELCKIPGLGKKSADRITGVRK
;
A
#
# COMPACT_ATOMS: atom_id res chain seq x y z
N MET A 1 -23.73 -64.47 11.64
CA MET A 1 -22.70 -63.41 11.66
C MET A 1 -23.36 -62.02 11.63
N GLN A 2 -24.15 -61.69 12.65
CA GLN A 2 -24.82 -60.39 12.82
C GLN A 2 -23.95 -59.41 13.64
N TRP A 3 -22.69 -59.22 13.27
CA TRP A 3 -21.77 -58.40 14.08
C TRP A 3 -21.12 -57.23 13.32
N LEU A 4 -21.33 -57.09 12.00
CA LEU A 4 -20.76 -56.01 11.19
C LEU A 4 -21.75 -54.87 10.84
N LYS A 5 -23.01 -54.92 11.28
CA LYS A 5 -24.00 -53.83 11.07
C LYS A 5 -24.18 -52.89 12.27
N LYS A 6 -23.37 -53.01 13.32
CA LYS A 6 -23.44 -52.18 14.54
C LYS A 6 -22.37 -51.08 14.65
N LEU A 7 -21.47 -50.96 13.67
CA LEU A 7 -20.35 -50.00 13.72
C LEU A 7 -20.57 -48.67 12.98
N PHE A 8 -21.72 -48.48 12.32
CA PHE A 8 -22.08 -47.21 11.69
C PHE A 8 -23.47 -46.76 12.14
N LYS A 9 -23.56 -46.24 13.37
CA LYS A 9 -24.58 -45.27 13.73
C LYS A 9 -23.88 -43.93 13.92
N ILE A 10 -23.67 -43.25 12.79
CA ILE A 10 -23.30 -41.84 12.78
C ILE A 10 -24.52 -41.12 13.35
N PRO A 11 -24.43 -40.42 14.49
CA PRO A 11 -25.53 -39.55 14.94
C PRO A 11 -25.80 -38.52 13.83
N PRO A 12 -27.05 -38.07 13.63
CA PRO A 12 -27.34 -37.09 12.62
C PRO A 12 -26.40 -35.90 12.82
N LYS A 13 -25.72 -35.52 11.74
CA LYS A 13 -24.88 -34.33 11.68
C LYS A 13 -25.75 -33.20 12.24
N HIS A 14 -25.40 -32.68 13.40
CA HIS A 14 -25.95 -31.40 13.82
C HIS A 14 -25.47 -30.45 12.71
N GLU A 15 -26.38 -30.04 11.85
CA GLU A 15 -26.18 -28.89 10.99
C GLU A 15 -26.05 -27.70 11.94
N SER A 16 -24.87 -27.52 12.52
CA SER A 16 -24.44 -26.18 12.85
C SER A 16 -24.31 -25.50 11.50
N GLU A 17 -25.27 -24.66 11.17
CA GLU A 17 -25.05 -23.61 10.19
C GLU A 17 -23.68 -22.99 10.52
N PRO A 18 -22.77 -22.86 9.54
CA PRO A 18 -21.60 -22.04 9.78
C PRO A 18 -22.14 -20.62 9.96
N THR A 19 -22.30 -20.19 11.21
CA THR A 19 -22.45 -18.76 11.52
C THR A 19 -21.12 -18.13 11.12
N SER A 20 -21.05 -17.67 9.88
CA SER A 20 -19.84 -17.21 9.19
C SER A 20 -19.28 -15.89 9.76
N ASP A 21 -19.87 -15.37 10.82
CA ASP A 21 -19.67 -13.97 11.21
C ASP A 21 -18.92 -13.81 12.55
N ALA A 22 -18.43 -14.91 13.14
CA ALA A 22 -17.81 -14.87 14.47
C ALA A 22 -16.56 -13.97 14.56
N PHE A 23 -15.91 -13.63 13.43
CA PHE A 23 -14.70 -12.80 13.41
C PHE A 23 -14.64 -11.85 12.22
N SER A 24 -15.73 -11.14 11.94
CA SER A 24 -15.68 -10.01 11.00
C SER A 24 -15.24 -8.74 11.74
N LEU A 25 -14.46 -7.86 11.09
CA LEU A 25 -14.06 -6.56 11.63
C LEU A 25 -15.28 -5.61 11.66
N ASN A 26 -16.18 -5.84 12.61
CA ASN A 26 -17.39 -5.05 12.81
C ASN A 26 -17.68 -4.84 14.31
N ASP A 27 -18.65 -3.98 14.58
CA ASP A 27 -19.00 -3.58 15.94
C ASP A 27 -19.66 -4.70 16.74
N ASP A 28 -20.38 -5.62 16.09
CA ASP A 28 -21.05 -6.72 16.76
C ASP A 28 -20.04 -7.74 17.28
N SER A 29 -19.05 -8.12 16.46
CA SER A 29 -17.91 -8.92 16.87
C SER A 29 -17.10 -8.24 17.97
N PHE A 30 -16.89 -6.91 17.88
CA PHE A 30 -16.25 -6.16 18.97
C PHE A 30 -17.03 -6.27 20.29
N ARG A 31 -18.33 -5.95 20.27
CA ARG A 31 -19.19 -5.96 21.48
C ARG A 31 -19.36 -7.35 22.08
N ALA A 32 -19.43 -8.38 21.24
CA ALA A 32 -19.59 -9.76 21.70
C ALA A 32 -18.33 -10.34 22.36
N ASN A 33 -17.14 -9.76 22.09
CA ASN A 33 -15.84 -10.27 22.54
C ASN A 33 -15.06 -9.22 23.34
N GLN A 34 -15.75 -8.30 24.04
CA GLN A 34 -15.10 -7.25 24.86
C GLN A 34 -14.34 -7.82 26.08
N ASP A 35 -14.55 -9.09 26.41
CA ASP A 35 -13.78 -9.81 27.41
C ASP A 35 -12.36 -10.15 26.95
N ILE A 36 -12.11 -10.13 25.63
CA ILE A 36 -10.79 -10.44 25.04
C ILE A 36 -10.26 -9.37 24.08
N ILE A 37 -11.10 -8.48 23.52
CA ILE A 37 -10.69 -7.42 22.57
C ILE A 37 -10.65 -6.06 23.27
N LYS A 38 -9.48 -5.39 23.28
CA LYS A 38 -9.32 -4.01 23.78
C LYS A 38 -9.79 -2.95 22.80
N GLY A 39 -9.75 -3.27 21.52
CA GLY A 39 -9.97 -2.31 20.45
C GLY A 39 -9.36 -2.79 19.16
N VAL A 40 -8.90 -1.84 18.36
CA VAL A 40 -8.26 -2.09 17.06
C VAL A 40 -6.92 -1.38 16.95
N GLN A 41 -5.97 -2.00 16.26
CA GLN A 41 -4.71 -1.39 15.86
C GLN A 41 -4.69 -1.14 14.36
N PHE A 42 -4.19 0.02 13.95
CA PHE A 42 -4.03 0.34 12.54
C PHE A 42 -2.75 -0.26 11.99
N THR A 43 -2.89 -1.05 10.93
CA THR A 43 -1.78 -1.66 10.21
C THR A 43 -1.71 -1.05 8.81
N ALA A 44 -0.79 -0.11 8.63
CA ALA A 44 -0.47 0.43 7.31
C ALA A 44 0.14 -0.64 6.39
N THR A 45 -0.21 -0.62 5.11
CA THR A 45 0.43 -1.43 4.08
C THR A 45 1.82 -0.84 3.80
N LEU A 46 2.89 -1.61 4.05
CA LEU A 46 4.26 -1.10 4.00
C LEU A 46 4.78 -1.06 2.55
N GLN A 47 4.29 -0.11 1.75
CA GLN A 47 4.70 0.07 0.35
C GLN A 47 5.15 1.52 0.09
N ILE A 48 6.04 1.73 -0.88
CA ILE A 48 6.53 3.06 -1.31
C ILE A 48 5.41 3.95 -1.85
N ARG A 49 4.27 3.37 -2.24
CA ARG A 49 3.06 4.10 -2.66
C ARG A 49 2.18 4.58 -1.50
N THR A 50 2.35 3.99 -0.31
CA THR A 50 1.48 4.30 0.84
C THR A 50 1.77 5.71 1.32
N PRO A 51 0.76 6.60 1.44
CA PRO A 51 0.98 8.00 1.79
C PRO A 51 1.65 8.18 3.16
N LEU A 52 2.47 9.22 3.31
CA LEU A 52 3.13 9.56 4.57
C LEU A 52 2.13 9.74 5.70
N SER A 53 1.01 10.41 5.42
CA SER A 53 -0.06 10.62 6.40
C SER A 53 -0.60 9.30 6.94
N VAL A 54 -0.71 8.27 6.10
CA VAL A 54 -1.19 6.93 6.51
C VAL A 54 -0.11 6.18 7.29
N LEU A 55 1.14 6.19 6.80
CA LEU A 55 2.25 5.48 7.45
C LEU A 55 2.51 5.94 8.89
N LYS A 56 2.29 7.22 9.18
CA LYS A 56 2.45 7.80 10.53
C LYS A 56 1.51 7.20 11.58
N HIS A 57 0.41 6.58 11.15
CA HIS A 57 -0.56 5.94 12.04
C HIS A 57 -0.33 4.44 12.21
N HIS A 58 0.70 3.85 11.58
CA HIS A 58 1.00 2.44 11.75
C HIS A 58 1.28 2.12 13.23
N GLY A 59 0.58 1.11 13.76
CA GLY A 59 0.66 0.72 15.16
C GLY A 59 -0.22 1.55 16.10
N GLU A 60 -0.98 2.53 15.61
CA GLU A 60 -1.92 3.28 16.44
C GLU A 60 -3.03 2.37 16.95
N ILE A 61 -3.38 2.49 18.24
CA ILE A 61 -4.46 1.74 18.87
C ILE A 61 -5.64 2.68 19.12
N TYR A 62 -6.83 2.23 18.73
CA TYR A 62 -8.10 2.86 19.06
C TYR A 62 -8.90 1.92 19.96
N GLU A 63 -9.16 2.38 21.18
CA GLU A 63 -9.94 1.66 22.20
C GLU A 63 -11.44 1.90 21.97
N GLY A 64 -12.03 1.16 21.03
CA GLY A 64 -13.44 1.28 20.68
C GLY A 64 -13.85 0.40 19.50
N PRO A 65 -15.13 0.48 19.08
CA PRO A 65 -15.63 -0.32 17.97
C PRO A 65 -14.99 0.09 16.63
N PRO A 66 -14.75 -0.86 15.70
CA PRO A 66 -14.10 -0.57 14.41
C PRO A 66 -14.77 0.51 13.58
N SER A 67 -16.10 0.67 13.65
CA SER A 67 -16.81 1.68 12.86
C SER A 67 -16.54 3.13 13.29
N GLU A 68 -16.11 3.33 14.54
CA GLU A 68 -15.80 4.63 15.13
C GLU A 68 -14.31 4.98 15.02
N ALA A 69 -13.47 4.03 14.62
CA ALA A 69 -12.04 4.25 14.45
C ALA A 69 -11.75 5.30 13.36
N PRO A 70 -10.69 6.12 13.51
CA PRO A 70 -10.30 7.08 12.50
C PRO A 70 -10.09 6.45 11.11
N LYS A 71 -10.41 7.20 10.05
CA LYS A 71 -10.20 6.75 8.68
C LYS A 71 -8.89 7.30 8.12
N TYR A 72 -7.99 6.40 7.78
CA TYR A 72 -6.72 6.72 7.15
C TYR A 72 -6.68 6.15 5.74
N GLY A 73 -6.51 7.02 4.74
CA GLY A 73 -6.39 6.62 3.34
C GLY A 73 -7.54 5.71 2.86
N SER A 74 -7.19 4.74 2.03
CA SER A 74 -8.09 3.67 1.56
C SER A 74 -7.67 2.31 2.10
N GLN A 75 -8.50 1.27 1.92
CA GLN A 75 -8.20 -0.09 2.40
C GLN A 75 -6.90 -0.68 1.83
N LYS A 76 -6.47 -0.23 0.64
CA LYS A 76 -5.17 -0.63 0.07
C LYS A 76 -3.98 0.03 0.77
N ASP A 77 -4.19 1.09 1.55
CA ASP A 77 -3.13 1.85 2.22
C ASP A 77 -2.96 1.38 3.67
N GLY A 78 -3.99 0.79 4.26
CA GLY A 78 -3.95 0.16 5.57
C GLY A 78 -5.34 -0.30 6.03
N ILE A 79 -5.35 -1.11 7.08
CA ILE A 79 -6.57 -1.64 7.70
C ILE A 79 -6.47 -1.59 9.22
N TRP A 80 -7.61 -1.56 9.89
CA TRP A 80 -7.72 -1.81 11.32
C TRP A 80 -7.80 -3.32 11.56
N VAL A 81 -7.12 -3.81 12.61
CA VAL A 81 -7.17 -5.21 13.06
C VAL A 81 -7.46 -5.25 14.56
N PHE A 82 -8.23 -6.24 15.02
CA PHE A 82 -8.51 -6.37 16.46
C PHE A 82 -7.23 -6.61 17.27
N VAL A 83 -7.17 -5.99 18.45
CA VAL A 83 -6.10 -6.20 19.44
C VAL A 83 -6.69 -6.84 20.69
N THR A 84 -6.02 -7.87 21.20
CA THR A 84 -6.48 -8.64 22.36
C THR A 84 -5.83 -8.21 23.68
N ASP A 85 -6.51 -8.52 24.79
CA ASP A 85 -6.09 -8.20 26.16
C ASP A 85 -4.81 -8.90 26.62
N SER A 86 -4.49 -10.06 26.06
CA SER A 86 -3.49 -10.96 26.61
C SER A 86 -2.11 -10.32 26.70
N GLU A 87 -1.48 -10.48 27.87
CA GLU A 87 -0.05 -10.25 28.12
C GLU A 87 0.86 -11.13 27.23
N ASP A 88 0.29 -11.92 26.32
CA ASP A 88 0.98 -12.69 25.30
C ASP A 88 1.51 -11.78 24.17
N GLN A 89 2.29 -10.76 24.53
CA GLN A 89 3.33 -10.21 23.67
C GLN A 89 4.31 -11.32 23.19
N GLN A 90 4.25 -12.52 23.78
CA GLN A 90 4.94 -13.73 23.31
C GLN A 90 4.24 -14.46 22.14
N LEU A 91 2.96 -14.21 21.88
CA LEU A 91 2.25 -14.61 20.66
C LEU A 91 2.05 -13.42 19.69
N SER A 92 2.66 -12.27 19.99
CA SER A 92 3.00 -11.28 18.96
C SER A 92 3.98 -11.96 18.01
N TYR A 93 3.46 -12.75 17.07
CA TYR A 93 4.19 -13.09 15.88
C TYR A 93 4.75 -11.77 15.37
N GLU A 94 6.08 -11.65 15.35
CA GLU A 94 6.80 -10.67 14.53
C GLU A 94 6.30 -10.91 13.10
N SER A 95 5.17 -10.25 12.81
CA SER A 95 4.36 -10.57 11.66
C SER A 95 5.00 -9.77 10.56
N LYS A 96 5.72 -10.47 9.70
CA LYS A 96 6.25 -9.85 8.49
C LYS A 96 5.10 -9.25 7.72
N HIS A 97 5.18 -7.95 7.47
CA HIS A 97 4.21 -7.22 6.69
C HIS A 97 4.52 -7.39 5.22
N ALA A 98 3.48 -7.49 4.39
CA ALA A 98 3.64 -7.43 2.94
C ALA A 98 4.22 -6.07 2.54
N SER A 99 5.25 -6.10 1.69
CA SER A 99 5.94 -4.91 1.20
C SER A 99 6.41 -5.10 -0.24
N ASP A 100 6.85 -4.00 -0.85
CA ASP A 100 7.40 -4.01 -2.22
C ASP A 100 8.74 -4.76 -2.34
N ILE A 101 9.36 -5.08 -1.21
CA ILE A 101 10.63 -5.83 -1.15
C ILE A 101 10.46 -7.20 -0.50
N GLY A 102 9.23 -7.73 -0.54
CA GLY A 102 8.83 -8.99 0.09
C GLY A 102 8.41 -8.83 1.55
N PRO A 103 8.18 -9.92 2.29
CA PRO A 103 7.77 -9.83 3.70
C PRO A 103 8.88 -9.24 4.58
N VAL A 104 8.57 -8.17 5.33
CA VAL A 104 9.53 -7.43 6.18
C VAL A 104 8.97 -7.10 7.55
N GLU A 105 9.86 -6.96 8.54
CA GLU A 105 9.49 -6.40 9.84
C GLU A 105 9.23 -4.88 9.72
N PRO A 106 8.17 -4.33 10.36
CA PRO A 106 7.92 -2.90 10.35
C PRO A 106 9.11 -2.08 10.83
N ALA A 107 9.79 -2.52 11.90
CA ALA A 107 10.96 -1.82 12.45
C ALA A 107 12.11 -1.68 11.43
N TYR A 108 12.20 -2.58 10.45
CA TYR A 108 13.21 -2.53 9.39
C TYR A 108 12.81 -1.57 8.26
N TYR A 109 11.57 -1.62 7.79
CA TYR A 109 11.17 -0.92 6.56
C TYR A 109 10.40 0.38 6.77
N LEU A 110 9.60 0.50 7.83
CA LEU A 110 8.79 1.69 8.12
C LEU A 110 9.63 2.98 8.23
N PRO A 111 10.80 3.00 8.90
CA PRO A 111 11.62 4.21 8.95
C PRO A 111 12.07 4.69 7.57
N PHE A 112 12.43 3.76 6.67
CA PHE A 112 12.77 4.10 5.29
C PHE A 112 11.57 4.69 4.55
N LEU A 113 10.39 4.06 4.67
CA LEU A 113 9.17 4.53 4.01
C LEU A 113 8.76 5.93 4.47
N LEU A 114 8.79 6.20 5.78
CA LEU A 114 8.45 7.52 6.33
C LEU A 114 9.32 8.62 5.71
N GLU A 115 10.61 8.36 5.52
CA GLU A 115 11.53 9.35 4.94
C GLU A 115 11.43 9.44 3.43
N PHE A 116 11.34 8.30 2.75
CA PHE A 116 11.09 8.26 1.31
C PHE A 116 9.84 9.09 0.98
N ARG A 117 8.73 8.84 1.68
CA ARG A 117 7.47 9.57 1.52
C ARG A 117 7.61 11.05 1.90
N SER A 118 8.34 11.36 2.97
CA SER A 118 8.63 12.76 3.33
C SER A 118 9.40 13.51 2.25
N VAL A 119 10.23 12.85 1.45
CA VAL A 119 10.93 13.47 0.31
C VAL A 119 9.98 13.63 -0.87
N VAL A 120 9.29 12.58 -1.31
CA VAL A 120 8.47 12.64 -2.54
C VAL A 120 7.15 13.41 -2.38
N GLU A 121 6.66 13.60 -1.14
CA GLU A 121 5.50 14.44 -0.82
C GLU A 121 5.89 15.87 -0.37
N SER A 122 7.18 16.20 -0.37
CA SER A 122 7.65 17.53 -0.03
C SER A 122 7.33 18.56 -1.12
N SER A 123 7.53 19.83 -0.79
CA SER A 123 7.51 20.93 -1.75
C SER A 123 8.84 21.15 -2.48
N PHE A 124 9.83 20.26 -2.32
CA PHE A 124 11.09 20.37 -3.07
C PHE A 124 10.83 20.26 -4.57
N ASP A 125 11.67 20.90 -5.37
CA ASP A 125 11.62 20.66 -6.80
C ASP A 125 12.06 19.22 -7.13
N HIS A 126 11.71 18.79 -8.33
CA HIS A 126 11.89 17.41 -8.76
C HIS A 126 13.35 16.92 -8.68
N ASP A 127 14.31 17.77 -9.05
CA ASP A 127 15.72 17.37 -9.07
C ASP A 127 16.26 17.31 -7.63
N GLU A 128 15.84 18.23 -6.77
CA GLU A 128 16.16 18.17 -5.33
C GLU A 128 15.56 16.90 -4.68
N GLN A 129 14.33 16.51 -5.02
CA GLN A 129 13.73 15.26 -4.53
C GLN A 129 14.60 14.06 -4.92
N ILE A 130 15.00 13.95 -6.19
CA ILE A 130 15.86 12.86 -6.68
C ILE A 130 17.19 12.83 -5.93
N GLN A 131 17.85 13.98 -5.75
CA GLN A 131 19.11 14.08 -5.00
C GLN A 131 18.96 13.60 -3.56
N LYS A 132 17.89 14.00 -2.87
CA LYS A 132 17.61 13.56 -1.49
C LYS A 132 17.32 12.06 -1.42
N LEU A 133 16.65 11.48 -2.41
CA LEU A 133 16.42 10.04 -2.45
C LEU A 133 17.73 9.24 -2.60
N TYR A 134 18.68 9.73 -3.41
CA TYR A 134 20.02 9.12 -3.47
C TYR A 134 20.82 9.32 -2.18
N GLN A 135 20.65 10.43 -1.46
CA GLN A 135 21.28 10.59 -0.15
C GLN A 135 20.65 9.65 0.89
N LEU A 136 19.33 9.46 0.83
CA LEU A 136 18.59 8.54 1.68
C LEU A 136 19.14 7.10 1.57
N SER A 137 19.47 6.65 0.36
CA SER A 137 19.99 5.29 0.15
C SER A 137 21.31 5.02 0.87
N GLU A 138 22.13 6.05 1.10
CA GLU A 138 23.44 5.93 1.74
C GLU A 138 23.41 6.23 3.25
N ARG A 139 22.23 6.56 3.81
CA ARG A 139 22.11 7.01 5.20
C ARG A 139 22.42 5.92 6.22
N SER A 140 22.16 4.66 5.88
CA SER A 140 22.46 3.51 6.73
C SER A 140 22.65 2.24 5.90
N LYS A 141 23.27 1.22 6.52
CA LYS A 141 23.43 -0.10 5.89
C LYS A 141 22.08 -0.74 5.52
N ASP A 142 21.08 -0.56 6.37
CA ASP A 142 19.74 -1.08 6.14
C ASP A 142 19.06 -0.37 4.98
N PHE A 143 19.16 0.96 4.92
CA PHE A 143 18.58 1.75 3.82
C PHE A 143 19.23 1.41 2.49
N LYS A 144 20.55 1.18 2.48
CA LYS A 144 21.27 0.71 1.30
C LYS A 144 20.78 -0.66 0.82
N THR A 145 20.53 -1.57 1.76
CA THR A 145 20.01 -2.91 1.46
C THR A 145 18.57 -2.85 0.93
N ILE A 146 17.73 -2.03 1.54
CA ILE A 146 16.36 -1.74 1.07
C ILE A 146 16.39 -1.17 -0.34
N TRP A 147 17.24 -0.18 -0.58
CA TRP A 147 17.42 0.46 -1.87
C TRP A 147 17.83 -0.54 -2.95
N GLN A 148 18.79 -1.42 -2.67
CA GLN A 148 19.19 -2.49 -3.59
C GLN A 148 18.05 -3.44 -3.95
N LYS A 149 17.21 -3.80 -2.98
CA LYS A 149 16.01 -4.61 -3.23
C LYS A 149 15.00 -3.87 -4.10
N LEU A 150 14.78 -2.57 -3.85
CA LEU A 150 13.90 -1.73 -4.68
C LEU A 150 14.42 -1.63 -6.12
N THR A 151 15.70 -1.35 -6.33
CA THR A 151 16.31 -1.32 -7.67
C THR A 151 16.26 -2.68 -8.38
N SER A 152 16.21 -3.79 -7.64
CA SER A 152 16.05 -5.13 -8.24
C SER A 152 14.60 -5.43 -8.65
N HIS A 153 13.62 -4.74 -8.06
CA HIS A 153 12.20 -4.94 -8.31
C HIS A 153 11.61 -3.90 -9.28
N TYR A 154 12.15 -2.68 -9.26
CA TYR A 154 11.73 -1.56 -10.09
C TYR A 154 12.88 -1.10 -10.98
N ASP A 155 12.72 -1.29 -12.29
CA ASP A 155 13.64 -0.76 -13.29
C ASP A 155 13.75 0.78 -13.13
N ASP A 156 14.95 1.34 -13.32
CA ASP A 156 15.22 2.78 -13.24
C ASP A 156 14.75 3.48 -11.94
N PHE A 157 14.73 2.75 -10.83
CA PHE A 157 14.46 3.35 -9.52
C PHE A 157 15.57 4.36 -9.13
N PRO A 158 15.24 5.57 -8.64
CA PRO A 158 13.93 6.02 -8.18
C PRO A 158 13.11 6.78 -9.22
N HIS A 159 13.62 7.05 -10.42
CA HIS A 159 12.90 7.81 -11.46
C HIS A 159 11.59 7.13 -11.84
N SER A 160 11.58 5.80 -11.88
CA SER A 160 10.38 5.01 -12.17
C SER A 160 9.22 5.23 -11.21
N TYR A 161 9.50 5.51 -9.94
CA TYR A 161 8.45 5.88 -8.99
C TYR A 161 7.70 7.16 -9.42
N PHE A 162 8.37 8.11 -10.06
CA PHE A 162 7.76 9.36 -10.51
C PHE A 162 6.99 9.18 -11.80
N TYR A 163 7.62 8.61 -12.83
CA TYR A 163 6.97 8.49 -14.12
C TYR A 163 5.87 7.44 -14.14
N ASP A 164 5.91 6.39 -13.30
CA ASP A 164 4.83 5.40 -13.23
C ASP A 164 3.48 6.04 -12.88
N GLN A 165 3.47 7.15 -12.14
CA GLN A 165 2.25 7.90 -11.85
C GLN A 165 1.56 8.44 -13.11
N PHE A 166 2.31 8.65 -14.20
CA PHE A 166 1.75 9.12 -15.47
C PHE A 166 0.88 8.05 -16.13
N THR A 167 1.01 6.77 -15.76
CA THR A 167 0.16 5.68 -16.26
C THR A 167 -1.30 5.78 -15.80
N ALA A 168 -1.58 6.63 -14.80
CA ALA A 168 -2.94 6.99 -14.43
C ALA A 168 -3.67 7.77 -15.54
N LEU A 169 -2.93 8.36 -16.50
CA LEU A 169 -3.52 9.04 -17.64
C LEU A 169 -3.96 8.06 -18.72
N PRO A 170 -5.15 8.24 -19.30
CA PRO A 170 -5.69 7.31 -20.28
C PRO A 170 -4.81 7.24 -21.53
N GLY A 171 -4.31 6.05 -21.83
CA GLY A 171 -3.48 5.79 -23.01
C GLY A 171 -1.99 6.07 -22.83
N ILE A 172 -1.53 6.29 -21.59
CA ILE A 172 -0.09 6.33 -21.26
C ILE A 172 0.30 4.99 -20.64
N GLY A 173 1.20 4.26 -21.31
CA GLY A 173 1.89 3.11 -20.73
C GLY A 173 3.26 3.51 -20.18
N LEU A 174 3.90 2.60 -19.44
CA LEU A 174 5.21 2.84 -18.79
C LEU A 174 6.27 3.44 -19.72
N LYS A 175 6.43 2.93 -20.95
CA LYS A 175 7.41 3.47 -21.91
C LYS A 175 7.13 4.93 -22.28
N THR A 176 5.87 5.26 -22.54
CA THR A 176 5.46 6.64 -22.86
C THR A 176 5.63 7.55 -21.64
N ALA A 177 5.34 7.04 -20.45
CA ALA A 177 5.55 7.76 -19.20
C ALA A 177 7.02 8.12 -18.99
N GLN A 178 7.93 7.15 -19.17
CA GLN A 178 9.37 7.37 -19.12
C GLN A 178 9.80 8.41 -20.17
N THR A 179 9.35 8.30 -21.42
CA THR A 179 9.70 9.28 -22.47
C THR A 179 9.23 10.70 -22.10
N LEU A 180 8.01 10.85 -21.56
CA LEU A 180 7.53 12.15 -21.08
C LEU A 180 8.43 12.71 -19.98
N TYR A 181 8.83 11.86 -19.04
CA TYR A 181 9.68 12.24 -17.93
C TYR A 181 11.08 12.71 -18.35
N GLU A 182 11.70 11.98 -19.29
CA GLU A 182 12.99 12.32 -19.90
C GLU A 182 12.92 13.63 -20.72
N ASN A 183 11.74 13.97 -21.25
CA ASN A 183 11.50 15.22 -21.95
C ASN A 183 11.07 16.37 -21.02
N GLY A 184 11.20 16.20 -19.71
CA GLY A 184 11.05 17.28 -18.73
C GLY A 184 9.70 17.37 -18.03
N PHE A 185 8.74 16.50 -18.33
CA PHE A 185 7.48 16.45 -17.58
C PHE A 185 7.68 15.78 -16.22
N LYS A 186 7.38 16.49 -15.13
CA LYS A 186 7.62 16.03 -13.76
C LYS A 186 6.33 15.73 -12.98
N SER A 187 5.16 16.08 -13.51
CA SER A 187 3.88 15.75 -12.87
C SER A 187 2.73 15.53 -13.87
N VAL A 188 1.68 14.84 -13.41
CA VAL A 188 0.44 14.64 -14.17
C VAL A 188 -0.23 15.97 -14.54
N GLU A 189 -0.16 16.94 -13.64
CA GLU A 189 -0.71 18.30 -13.82
C GLU A 189 0.03 19.02 -14.94
N GLN A 190 1.37 18.94 -14.98
CA GLN A 190 2.17 19.52 -16.07
C GLN A 190 1.80 18.89 -17.42
N ILE A 191 1.61 17.57 -17.46
CA ILE A 191 1.20 16.86 -18.69
C ILE A 191 -0.19 17.30 -19.15
N LYS A 192 -1.15 17.43 -18.22
CA LYS A 192 -2.51 17.88 -18.53
C LYS A 192 -2.57 19.35 -18.97
N ALA A 193 -1.69 20.20 -18.43
CA ALA A 193 -1.60 21.61 -18.78
C ALA A 193 -0.85 21.85 -20.11
N ALA A 194 -0.08 20.88 -20.59
CA ALA A 194 0.66 20.98 -21.84
C ALA A 194 -0.27 21.10 -23.05
N SER A 195 0.14 21.90 -24.03
CA SER A 195 -0.57 22.00 -25.30
C SER A 195 -0.43 20.70 -26.11
N ILE A 196 -1.43 20.43 -26.96
CA ILE A 196 -1.38 19.31 -27.92
C ILE A 196 -0.10 19.36 -28.77
N SER A 197 0.34 20.57 -29.14
CA SER A 197 1.55 20.78 -29.93
C SER A 197 2.81 20.33 -29.17
N GLU A 198 2.92 20.66 -27.88
CA GLU A 198 4.05 20.22 -27.04
C GLU A 198 4.06 18.71 -26.85
N LEU A 199 2.91 18.11 -26.55
CA LEU A 199 2.80 16.66 -26.40
C LEU A 199 3.12 15.91 -27.71
N CYS A 200 2.77 16.48 -28.86
CA CYS A 200 3.09 15.88 -30.17
C CYS A 200 4.57 15.93 -30.55
N LYS A 201 5.41 16.71 -29.84
CA LYS A 201 6.87 16.68 -30.02
C LYS A 201 7.50 15.45 -29.38
N ILE A 202 6.79 14.79 -28.46
CA ILE A 202 7.29 13.64 -27.72
C ILE A 202 7.21 12.39 -28.59
N PRO A 203 8.32 11.64 -28.74
CA PRO A 203 8.31 10.40 -29.51
C PRO A 203 7.22 9.43 -29.04
N GLY A 204 6.42 8.93 -29.97
CA GLY A 204 5.32 8.00 -29.69
C GLY A 204 4.00 8.66 -29.28
N LEU A 205 3.94 10.00 -29.14
CA LEU A 205 2.70 10.74 -28.90
C LEU A 205 2.24 11.47 -30.17
N GLY A 206 1.12 11.02 -30.73
CA GLY A 206 0.42 11.72 -31.81
C GLY A 206 -0.77 12.52 -31.29
N LYS A 207 -1.39 13.33 -32.18
CA LYS A 207 -2.53 14.20 -31.86
C LYS A 207 -3.67 13.48 -31.13
N LYS A 208 -4.05 12.28 -31.57
CA LYS A 208 -5.10 11.48 -30.93
C LYS A 208 -4.77 11.08 -29.48
N SER A 209 -3.49 10.80 -29.18
CA SER A 209 -3.04 10.48 -27.83
C SER A 209 -3.02 11.74 -26.96
N ALA A 210 -2.52 12.85 -27.50
CA ALA A 210 -2.52 14.15 -26.82
C ALA A 210 -3.94 14.65 -26.48
N ASP A 211 -4.89 14.53 -27.41
CA ASP A 211 -6.31 14.86 -27.19
C ASP A 211 -6.91 14.01 -26.04
N ARG A 212 -6.56 12.73 -25.98
CA ARG A 212 -7.04 11.81 -24.92
C ARG A 212 -6.47 12.17 -23.54
N ILE A 213 -5.18 12.52 -23.49
CA ILE A 213 -4.46 12.87 -22.25
C ILE A 213 -5.02 14.17 -21.64
N THR A 214 -5.22 15.19 -22.48
CA THR A 214 -5.70 16.52 -22.05
C THR A 214 -7.20 16.55 -21.81
N GLY A 215 -7.94 15.51 -22.21
CA GLY A 215 -9.39 15.43 -22.03
C GLY A 215 -10.18 16.39 -22.93
N VAL A 216 -9.53 17.03 -23.91
CA VAL A 216 -10.19 17.88 -24.90
C VAL A 216 -11.00 16.98 -25.84
N ARG A 217 -12.26 16.75 -25.52
CA ARG A 217 -13.23 16.18 -26.46
C ARG A 217 -13.59 17.27 -27.47
N LYS A 218 -13.31 17.01 -28.75
CA LYS A 218 -13.98 17.74 -29.83
C LYS A 218 -15.46 17.37 -29.88
#